data_AF-A0A3C2BCG2-F1
#
_entry.id   AF-A0A3C2BCG2-F1
#
_cell.length_a   1.000
_cell.length_b   1.000
_cell.length_c   1.000
_cell.angle_alpha   90.00
_cell.angle_beta   90.00
_cell.angle_gamma   90.00
#
_symmetry.space_group_name_H-M   'P 1'
#
loop_
_entity.id
_entity.type
_entity.pdbx_description
1 polymer ?
#
loop_
_entity_poly.entity_id
_entity_poly.type
_entity_poly.pdbx_seq_one_letter_code
_entity_poly.pdbx_strand_id
1 'polypeptide(L)'
;MGKVKKSSSENTEKMPSYRIYFSFILICSMFILPFLCHIYVEELYGKSLELFSSDNGTIVDLFLKCKETVLFVIALTACAFFVGEKIFPDKPFRNNPLSERKAKIPLICIGIYLVFSVLSGIFSENKDVVIWGLHTEYEGLIAVFSYCAVFLAGYNYCSTEKIRSFYKKAFFILITVTSLLALFEYIYSPIIELPFMKYIISPEKYYDIAENIHISNGFRESVLMFYNSNYMGGFCTVIFPVSVYYAVSAENRVKQILFSLVSFLSFASVIMSNSTASFYVAVAEALILIIIFSVKKVLSFKSLLSGSAVIVVTALIINFGSGNEFGKNFIKSLTNSGTYQSTESVFNLNEIEISGNSVIIKSNESEYIIKLPVNENEVMTISGADGTMFEKKQSDGEIISIKDIASGADINACLSQGILYLDLGYKNTVDFAVTTSGVKAIVQNAELIDEIPKSVFSKTNLSSVYSVATGRGYIWLNTLPILKSCFLIGKGAGNFPFYFVQNDIAGLLKAQGTSHLVIDKPHNWYLQIAVTSGIPALLAVLILFVLFVKYGIKFIFSKNSELKNNDSIFIICLFTGLCGFMVTGLVNDSIVSVSPFFWFNFGIAFYWLSSIRRECKK
;
A
#
# COMPACT_ATOMS: atom_id res chain seq x y z
N MET A 1 -13.21 2.60 -71.89
CA MET A 1 -11.87 2.75 -71.27
C MET A 1 -12.03 3.10 -69.79
N GLY A 2 -12.11 2.09 -68.92
CA GLY A 2 -12.20 2.29 -67.47
C GLY A 2 -10.83 2.57 -66.86
N LYS A 3 -10.68 3.71 -66.19
CA LYS A 3 -9.50 4.00 -65.36
C LYS A 3 -9.62 3.23 -64.04
N VAL A 4 -8.87 2.14 -63.93
CA VAL A 4 -8.60 1.44 -62.68
C VAL A 4 -7.86 2.39 -61.74
N LYS A 5 -8.50 2.83 -60.67
CA LYS A 5 -7.83 3.48 -59.54
C LYS A 5 -6.99 2.42 -58.84
N LYS A 6 -5.67 2.51 -58.97
CA LYS A 6 -4.71 1.82 -58.10
C LYS A 6 -5.04 2.15 -56.65
N SER A 7 -5.38 1.15 -55.86
CA SER A 7 -5.41 1.27 -54.41
C SER A 7 -3.97 1.52 -53.94
N SER A 8 -3.73 2.70 -53.38
CA SER A 8 -2.52 2.97 -52.61
C SER A 8 -2.59 2.13 -51.33
N SER A 9 -1.95 0.96 -51.34
CA SER A 9 -1.65 0.22 -50.12
C SER A 9 -0.82 1.14 -49.22
N GLU A 10 -1.43 1.67 -48.15
CA GLU A 10 -0.68 2.30 -47.05
C GLU A 10 0.35 1.28 -46.55
N ASN A 11 1.62 1.49 -46.89
CA ASN A 11 2.74 0.76 -46.31
C ASN A 11 2.72 0.98 -44.79
N THR A 12 2.14 0.03 -44.06
CA THR A 12 2.29 -0.01 -42.60
C THR A 12 3.74 -0.40 -42.32
N GLU A 13 4.51 0.59 -41.89
CA GLU A 13 5.93 0.42 -41.56
C GLU A 13 6.05 -0.70 -40.51
N LYS A 14 6.63 -1.84 -40.91
CA LYS A 14 6.73 -3.02 -40.04
C LYS A 14 7.63 -2.69 -38.86
N MET A 15 7.12 -2.90 -37.64
CA MET A 15 7.85 -2.52 -36.43
C MET A 15 9.18 -3.28 -36.35
N PRO A 16 10.30 -2.58 -36.05
CA PRO A 16 11.61 -3.20 -36.09
C PRO A 16 11.81 -4.19 -34.94
N SER A 17 12.63 -5.22 -35.18
CA SER A 17 12.87 -6.32 -34.24
C SER A 17 13.46 -5.84 -32.91
N TYR A 18 14.37 -4.86 -32.92
CA TYR A 18 14.98 -4.33 -31.70
C TYR A 18 13.93 -3.78 -30.72
N ARG A 19 12.89 -3.12 -31.22
CA ARG A 19 11.79 -2.58 -30.41
C ARG A 19 10.93 -3.69 -29.81
N ILE A 20 10.72 -4.77 -30.56
CA ILE A 20 9.99 -5.95 -30.07
C ILE A 20 10.77 -6.61 -28.92
N TYR A 21 12.07 -6.85 -29.10
CA TYR A 21 12.92 -7.47 -28.06
C TYR A 21 13.03 -6.59 -26.82
N PHE A 22 13.24 -5.29 -27.00
CA PHE A 22 13.25 -4.34 -25.88
C PHE A 22 11.94 -4.38 -25.10
N SER A 23 10.79 -4.41 -25.79
CA SER A 23 9.49 -4.50 -25.13
C SER A 23 9.31 -5.80 -24.36
N PHE A 24 9.83 -6.93 -24.85
CA PHE A 24 9.81 -8.20 -24.12
C PHE A 24 10.64 -8.13 -22.84
N ILE A 25 11.87 -7.59 -22.94
CA ILE A 25 12.75 -7.40 -21.79
C ILE A 25 12.07 -6.50 -20.76
N LEU A 26 11.54 -5.34 -21.18
CA LEU A 26 10.86 -4.41 -20.30
C LEU A 26 9.68 -5.04 -19.55
N ILE A 27 8.82 -5.81 -20.25
CA ILE A 27 7.70 -6.53 -19.62
C ILE A 27 8.20 -7.52 -18.57
N CYS A 28 9.21 -8.34 -18.91
CA CYS A 28 9.77 -9.31 -17.98
C CYS A 28 10.38 -8.63 -16.75
N SER A 29 11.18 -7.58 -16.94
CA SER A 29 11.79 -6.82 -15.86
C SER A 29 10.74 -6.25 -14.90
N MET A 30 9.67 -5.65 -15.43
CA MET A 30 8.59 -5.10 -14.60
C MET A 30 7.79 -6.17 -13.84
N PHE A 31 7.70 -7.40 -14.36
CA PHE A 31 6.95 -8.48 -13.70
C PHE A 31 7.80 -9.27 -12.71
N ILE A 32 9.13 -9.25 -12.85
CA ILE A 32 10.07 -9.83 -11.88
C ILE A 32 10.32 -8.88 -10.70
N LEU A 33 10.31 -7.57 -10.96
CA LEU A 33 10.63 -6.53 -9.96
C LEU A 33 9.97 -6.73 -8.57
N PRO A 34 8.67 -7.06 -8.45
CA PRO A 34 8.04 -7.21 -7.14
C PRO A 34 8.62 -8.34 -6.27
N PHE A 35 9.27 -9.33 -6.88
CA PHE A 35 9.86 -10.47 -6.16
C PHE A 35 11.30 -10.26 -5.72
N LEU A 36 11.91 -9.13 -6.10
CA LEU A 36 13.30 -8.84 -5.72
C LEU A 36 13.38 -8.46 -4.25
N CYS A 37 14.32 -9.06 -3.54
CA CYS A 37 14.66 -8.73 -2.16
C CYS A 37 16.17 -8.87 -2.01
N HIS A 38 16.77 -7.93 -1.27
CA HIS A 38 18.18 -7.93 -0.96
C HIS A 38 18.44 -7.07 0.27
N ILE A 39 19.23 -7.57 1.21
CA ILE A 39 19.60 -6.88 2.44
C ILE A 39 20.37 -5.61 2.09
N TYR A 40 19.90 -4.52 2.65
CA TYR A 40 20.53 -3.23 2.67
C TYR A 40 20.55 -2.74 4.12
N VAL A 41 21.74 -2.37 4.60
CA VAL A 41 21.90 -1.76 5.92
C VAL A 41 22.03 -0.26 5.71
N GLU A 42 21.15 0.50 6.33
CA GLU A 42 21.13 1.96 6.27
C GLU A 42 21.51 2.56 7.62
N GLU A 43 22.36 3.57 7.60
CA GLU A 43 22.62 4.44 8.75
C GLU A 43 21.59 5.57 8.76
N LEU A 44 20.93 5.75 9.89
CA LEU A 44 19.99 6.84 10.11
C LEU A 44 20.73 8.11 10.55
N TYR A 45 20.27 9.24 10.02
CA TYR A 45 20.79 10.57 10.38
C TYR A 45 19.65 11.55 10.65
N GLY A 46 19.99 12.64 11.35
CA GLY A 46 19.07 13.75 11.63
C GLY A 46 17.76 13.30 12.29
N LYS A 47 16.65 13.87 11.83
CA LYS A 47 15.31 13.58 12.36
C LYS A 47 14.88 12.12 12.22
N SER A 48 15.45 11.38 11.26
CA SER A 48 15.15 9.95 11.12
C SER A 48 15.70 9.16 12.32
N LEU A 49 16.91 9.49 12.79
CA LEU A 49 17.53 8.86 13.95
C LEU A 49 16.81 9.21 15.26
N GLU A 50 16.27 10.42 15.35
CA GLU A 50 15.47 10.86 16.50
C GLU A 50 14.15 10.09 16.59
N LEU A 51 13.44 9.94 15.46
CA LEU A 51 12.07 9.42 15.44
C LEU A 51 11.97 7.88 15.41
N PHE A 52 12.89 7.20 14.71
CA PHE A 52 12.79 5.76 14.45
C PHE A 52 13.74 4.97 15.32
N SER A 53 13.25 3.85 15.85
CA SER A 53 14.09 2.89 16.55
C SER A 53 15.12 2.27 15.60
N SER A 54 16.35 2.14 16.10
CA SER A 54 17.47 1.61 15.33
C SER A 54 18.44 0.87 16.24
N ASP A 55 19.21 -0.05 15.67
CA ASP A 55 20.31 -0.73 16.36
C ASP A 55 21.61 0.04 16.08
N ASN A 56 22.12 0.74 17.09
CA ASN A 56 23.30 1.61 16.98
C ASN A 56 23.20 2.62 15.83
N GLY A 57 22.01 3.17 15.59
CA GLY A 57 21.75 4.10 14.50
C GLY A 57 21.59 3.46 13.13
N THR A 58 21.52 2.12 13.05
CA THR A 58 21.32 1.39 11.79
C THR A 58 20.00 0.65 11.74
N ILE A 59 19.50 0.47 10.52
CA ILE A 59 18.31 -0.32 10.21
C ILE A 59 18.59 -1.25 9.03
N VAL A 60 17.81 -2.32 8.96
CA VAL A 60 17.91 -3.31 7.88
C VAL A 60 16.65 -3.22 7.01
N ASP A 61 16.84 -2.88 5.74
CA ASP A 61 15.81 -3.04 4.70
C ASP A 61 16.09 -4.30 3.88
N LEU A 62 15.06 -5.10 3.66
CA LEU A 62 15.15 -6.30 2.82
C LEU A 62 14.44 -6.11 1.47
N PHE A 63 13.47 -5.20 1.39
CA PHE A 63 12.48 -5.23 0.31
C PHE A 63 12.52 -4.00 -0.58
N LEU A 64 12.72 -2.81 -0.03
CA LEU A 64 12.33 -1.56 -0.68
C LEU A 64 13.48 -0.96 -1.48
N LYS A 65 14.65 -0.79 -0.87
CA LYS A 65 15.83 -0.17 -1.48
C LYS A 65 16.31 -0.93 -2.71
N CYS A 66 16.33 -2.26 -2.63
CA CYS A 66 16.69 -3.13 -3.75
C CYS A 66 15.76 -2.88 -4.95
N LYS A 67 14.45 -2.87 -4.70
CA LYS A 67 13.45 -2.64 -5.74
C LYS A 67 13.55 -1.25 -6.33
N GLU A 68 13.75 -0.21 -5.53
CA GLU A 68 13.86 1.17 -6.02
C GLU A 68 15.09 1.33 -6.91
N THR A 69 16.22 0.74 -6.52
CA THR A 69 17.46 0.77 -7.29
C THR A 69 17.28 0.09 -8.65
N VAL A 70 16.72 -1.13 -8.67
CA VAL A 70 16.48 -1.86 -9.92
C VAL A 70 15.46 -1.15 -10.80
N LEU A 71 14.40 -0.61 -10.20
CA LEU A 71 13.41 0.20 -10.89
C LEU A 71 14.05 1.42 -11.58
N PHE A 72 14.94 2.11 -10.89
CA PHE A 72 15.63 3.26 -11.46
C PHE A 72 16.48 2.87 -12.67
N VAL A 73 17.17 1.73 -12.60
CA VAL A 73 17.92 1.18 -13.75
C VAL A 73 16.98 0.85 -14.93
N ILE A 74 15.81 0.24 -14.67
CA ILE A 74 14.79 -0.03 -15.70
C ILE A 74 14.32 1.28 -16.34
N ALA A 75 14.01 2.30 -15.53
CA ALA A 75 13.55 3.60 -15.98
C ALA A 75 14.61 4.33 -16.84
N LEU A 76 15.86 4.38 -16.38
CA LEU A 76 16.97 4.97 -17.14
C LEU A 76 17.18 4.24 -18.46
N THR A 77 17.12 2.90 -18.46
CA THR A 77 17.24 2.09 -19.67
C THR A 77 16.10 2.39 -20.66
N ALA A 78 14.87 2.55 -20.17
CA ALA A 78 13.74 2.93 -21.01
C ALA A 78 13.86 4.34 -21.60
N CYS A 79 14.34 5.31 -20.81
CA CYS A 79 14.62 6.67 -21.30
C CYS A 79 15.74 6.67 -22.33
N ALA A 80 16.86 5.99 -22.04
CA ALA A 80 18.01 5.89 -22.95
C ALA A 80 17.61 5.20 -24.26
N PHE A 81 16.81 4.12 -24.20
CA PHE A 81 16.29 3.45 -25.39
C PHE A 81 15.37 4.36 -26.20
N PHE A 82 14.48 5.12 -25.56
CA PHE A 82 13.60 6.07 -26.25
C PHE A 82 14.37 7.19 -26.96
N VAL A 83 15.42 7.73 -26.33
CA VAL A 83 16.29 8.74 -26.94
C VAL A 83 17.11 8.10 -28.07
N GLY A 84 17.68 6.92 -27.84
CA GLY A 84 18.47 6.20 -28.83
C GLY A 84 17.68 5.84 -30.09
N GLU A 85 16.41 5.46 -29.95
CA GLU A 85 15.47 5.23 -31.07
C GLU A 85 15.24 6.46 -31.95
N LYS A 86 15.55 7.68 -31.47
CA LYS A 86 15.42 8.92 -32.25
C LYS A 86 16.71 9.35 -32.91
N ILE A 87 17.86 8.99 -32.34
CA ILE A 87 19.18 9.47 -32.78
C ILE A 87 19.83 8.47 -33.74
N PHE A 88 19.79 7.18 -33.43
CA PHE A 88 20.66 6.18 -34.07
C PHE A 88 20.09 5.35 -35.22
N PRO A 89 18.77 5.10 -35.38
CA PRO A 89 18.34 4.16 -36.40
C PRO A 89 18.39 4.75 -37.81
N ASP A 90 19.10 4.06 -38.73
CA ASP A 90 19.11 4.34 -40.18
C ASP A 90 17.69 4.39 -40.79
N LYS A 91 16.73 3.70 -40.15
CA LYS A 91 15.30 3.74 -40.44
C LYS A 91 14.53 4.03 -39.14
N PRO A 92 14.31 5.31 -38.78
CA PRO A 92 13.63 5.66 -37.55
C PRO A 92 12.17 5.24 -37.61
N PHE A 93 11.71 4.47 -36.62
CA PHE A 93 10.29 4.15 -36.50
C PHE A 93 9.54 5.39 -36.03
N ARG A 94 8.91 6.11 -36.97
CA ARG A 94 8.30 7.42 -36.70
C ARG A 94 6.93 7.33 -36.05
N ASN A 95 6.28 6.16 -36.09
CA ASN A 95 4.93 5.97 -35.56
C ASN A 95 4.92 5.64 -34.06
N ASN A 96 5.38 6.59 -33.23
CA ASN A 96 5.39 6.44 -31.78
C ASN A 96 4.03 6.82 -31.16
N PRO A 97 3.42 5.97 -30.31
CA PRO A 97 2.22 6.32 -29.55
C PRO A 97 2.32 7.65 -28.80
N LEU A 98 3.49 7.97 -28.24
CA LEU A 98 3.71 9.24 -27.53
C LEU A 98 3.70 10.47 -28.43
N SER A 99 3.89 10.30 -29.75
CA SER A 99 3.79 11.39 -30.72
C SER A 99 2.34 11.70 -31.12
N GLU A 100 1.38 10.86 -30.73
CA GLU A 100 -0.02 11.06 -31.07
C GLU A 100 -0.67 12.19 -30.27
N ARG A 101 -1.64 12.91 -30.86
CA ARG A 101 -2.36 14.00 -30.18
C ARG A 101 -3.02 13.57 -28.86
N LYS A 102 -3.44 12.31 -28.75
CA LYS A 102 -4.08 11.75 -27.56
C LYS A 102 -3.11 11.57 -26.38
N ALA A 103 -1.80 11.49 -26.65
CA ALA A 103 -0.77 11.39 -25.62
C ALA A 103 -0.45 12.74 -24.96
N LYS A 104 -0.90 13.88 -25.54
CA LYS A 104 -0.60 15.22 -25.02
C LYS A 104 -1.07 15.42 -23.58
N ILE A 105 -2.33 15.08 -23.27
CA ILE A 105 -2.84 15.28 -21.91
C ILE A 105 -2.11 14.37 -20.91
N PRO A 106 -1.92 13.06 -21.18
CA PRO A 106 -1.12 12.23 -20.30
C PRO A 106 0.30 12.73 -20.07
N LEU A 107 0.98 13.18 -21.13
CA LEU A 107 2.33 13.75 -21.04
C LEU A 107 2.38 15.00 -20.17
N ILE A 108 1.40 15.90 -20.32
CA ILE A 108 1.30 17.12 -19.49
C ILE A 108 1.08 16.73 -18.02
N CYS A 109 0.16 15.81 -17.72
CA CYS A 109 -0.11 15.40 -16.35
C CYS A 109 1.10 14.74 -15.68
N ILE A 110 1.78 13.81 -16.38
CA ILE A 110 3.01 13.17 -15.88
C ILE A 110 4.13 14.21 -15.71
N GLY A 111 4.25 15.17 -16.63
CA GLY A 111 5.20 16.26 -16.51
C GLY A 111 4.93 17.16 -15.31
N ILE A 112 3.67 17.53 -15.06
CA ILE A 112 3.26 18.30 -13.88
C ILE A 112 3.59 17.51 -12.60
N TYR A 113 3.24 16.22 -12.55
CA TYR A 113 3.56 15.38 -11.40
C TYR A 113 5.06 15.43 -11.09
N LEU A 114 5.91 15.11 -12.08
CA LEU A 114 7.36 15.09 -11.92
C LEU A 114 7.94 16.46 -11.53
N VAL A 115 7.53 17.54 -12.22
CA VAL A 115 8.03 18.89 -11.95
C VAL A 115 7.70 19.31 -10.52
N PHE A 116 6.47 19.11 -10.08
CA PHE A 116 6.06 19.49 -8.73
C PHE A 116 6.69 18.61 -7.64
N SER A 117 6.93 17.32 -7.90
CA SER A 117 7.73 16.49 -7.00
C SER A 117 9.16 17.02 -6.87
N VAL A 118 9.83 17.34 -7.99
CA VAL A 118 11.19 17.91 -7.98
C VAL A 118 11.24 19.26 -7.27
N LEU A 119 10.30 20.17 -7.54
CA LEU A 119 10.21 21.46 -6.85
C LEU A 119 10.01 21.26 -5.35
N SER A 120 9.11 20.37 -4.94
CA SER A 120 8.88 20.02 -3.53
C SER A 120 10.13 19.45 -2.87
N GLY A 121 10.92 18.66 -3.60
CA GLY A 121 12.21 18.18 -3.13
C GLY A 121 13.26 19.28 -2.96
N ILE A 122 13.36 20.22 -3.91
CA ILE A 122 14.32 21.34 -3.86
C ILE A 122 14.05 22.25 -2.64
N PHE A 123 12.78 22.51 -2.35
CA PHE A 123 12.33 23.38 -1.26
C PHE A 123 12.06 22.65 0.05
N SER A 124 12.36 21.35 0.15
CA SER A 124 12.21 20.58 1.38
C SER A 124 13.23 21.00 2.44
N GLU A 125 12.82 20.96 3.71
CA GLU A 125 13.70 21.23 4.86
C GLU A 125 14.69 20.07 5.09
N ASN A 126 14.21 18.81 5.07
CA ASN A 126 15.03 17.63 5.29
C ASN A 126 15.36 16.98 3.94
N LYS A 127 16.44 17.47 3.31
CA LYS A 127 16.85 17.08 1.94
C LYS A 127 17.51 15.70 1.87
N ASP A 128 18.01 15.21 2.99
CA ASP A 128 18.65 13.91 3.17
C ASP A 128 17.72 12.75 2.74
N VAL A 129 16.42 12.85 3.05
CA VAL A 129 15.44 11.81 2.70
C VAL A 129 14.77 12.00 1.33
N VAL A 130 14.95 13.15 0.66
CA VAL A 130 14.17 13.49 -0.55
C VAL A 130 14.50 12.61 -1.76
N ILE A 131 15.77 12.29 -1.96
CA ILE A 131 16.22 11.61 -3.19
C ILE A 131 15.73 10.16 -3.24
N TRP A 132 15.89 9.44 -2.14
CA TRP A 132 15.56 8.02 -2.00
C TRP A 132 14.26 7.76 -1.24
N GLY A 133 13.70 8.78 -0.57
CA GLY A 133 12.57 8.59 0.34
C GLY A 133 13.05 8.17 1.72
N LEU A 134 12.11 8.12 2.65
CA LEU A 134 12.36 7.60 3.99
C LEU A 134 12.46 6.07 3.95
N HIS A 135 13.25 5.47 4.84
CA HIS A 135 13.50 4.03 4.86
C HIS A 135 12.25 3.13 4.99
N THR A 136 11.13 3.65 5.48
CA THR A 136 9.87 2.88 5.57
C THR A 136 9.05 2.86 4.27
N GLU A 137 9.46 3.63 3.26
CA GLU A 137 8.79 3.71 1.95
C GLU A 137 9.74 3.56 0.75
N TYR A 138 10.97 4.10 0.85
CA TYR A 138 11.92 4.33 -0.25
C TYR A 138 11.23 4.87 -1.51
N GLU A 139 10.30 5.82 -1.35
CA GLU A 139 9.57 6.47 -2.44
C GLU A 139 10.07 7.89 -2.69
N GLY A 140 11.38 8.03 -2.95
CA GLY A 140 12.01 9.30 -3.23
C GLY A 140 11.70 9.90 -4.60
N LEU A 141 12.39 10.99 -4.94
CA LEU A 141 12.37 11.55 -6.29
C LEU A 141 12.79 10.52 -7.35
N ILE A 142 13.69 9.59 -7.00
CA ILE A 142 14.11 8.49 -7.87
C ILE A 142 12.93 7.56 -8.20
N ALA A 143 12.17 7.14 -7.19
CA ALA A 143 10.94 6.37 -7.39
C ALA A 143 9.93 7.13 -8.27
N VAL A 144 9.62 8.40 -7.95
CA VAL A 144 8.65 9.21 -8.72
C VAL A 144 9.06 9.38 -10.18
N PHE A 145 10.34 9.70 -10.43
CA PHE A 145 10.89 9.75 -11.79
C PHE A 145 10.68 8.42 -12.51
N SER A 146 10.98 7.32 -11.83
CA SER A 146 10.87 5.98 -12.41
C SER A 146 9.43 5.60 -12.72
N TYR A 147 8.47 5.95 -11.85
CA TYR A 147 7.04 5.76 -12.08
C TYR A 147 6.57 6.50 -13.34
N CYS A 148 7.00 7.76 -13.50
CA CYS A 148 6.72 8.54 -14.69
C CYS A 148 7.32 7.88 -15.95
N ALA A 149 8.57 7.44 -15.87
CA ALA A 149 9.26 6.79 -16.99
C ALA A 149 8.61 5.47 -17.41
N VAL A 150 8.30 4.58 -16.46
CA VAL A 150 7.70 3.27 -16.77
C VAL A 150 6.24 3.39 -17.22
N PHE A 151 5.48 4.38 -16.74
CA PHE A 151 4.17 4.71 -17.32
C PHE A 151 4.28 5.09 -18.80
N LEU A 152 5.20 6.00 -19.13
CA LEU A 152 5.42 6.42 -20.52
C LEU A 152 5.96 5.27 -21.39
N ALA A 153 6.81 4.41 -20.83
CA ALA A 153 7.32 3.25 -21.52
C ALA A 153 6.20 2.23 -21.83
N GLY A 154 5.35 1.94 -20.84
CA GLY A 154 4.16 1.10 -21.03
C GLY A 154 3.22 1.65 -22.10
N TYR A 155 2.99 2.96 -22.10
CA TYR A 155 2.20 3.66 -23.12
C TYR A 155 2.80 3.52 -24.54
N ASN A 156 4.12 3.57 -24.66
CA ASN A 156 4.80 3.67 -25.95
C ASN A 156 5.15 2.33 -26.61
N TYR A 157 5.52 1.33 -25.81
CA TYR A 157 6.18 0.12 -26.31
C TYR A 157 5.22 -1.07 -26.47
N CYS A 158 4.11 -1.12 -25.73
CA CYS A 158 3.17 -2.24 -25.77
C CYS A 158 2.04 -2.06 -26.81
N SER A 159 2.37 -1.62 -28.03
CA SER A 159 1.36 -1.16 -29.00
C SER A 159 0.91 -2.18 -30.05
N THR A 160 1.71 -3.22 -30.32
CA THR A 160 1.43 -4.20 -31.40
C THR A 160 0.80 -5.49 -30.89
N GLU A 161 0.12 -6.21 -31.77
CA GLU A 161 -0.50 -7.52 -31.46
C GLU A 161 0.53 -8.55 -30.96
N LYS A 162 1.71 -8.62 -31.58
CA LYS A 162 2.78 -9.54 -31.15
C LYS A 162 3.23 -9.27 -29.71
N ILE A 163 3.40 -7.99 -29.35
CA ILE A 163 3.77 -7.60 -27.97
C ILE A 163 2.62 -7.84 -27.02
N ARG A 164 1.39 -7.50 -27.39
CA ARG A 164 0.19 -7.77 -26.59
C ARG A 164 0.03 -9.25 -26.29
N SER A 165 0.25 -10.12 -27.27
CA SER A 165 0.22 -11.58 -27.09
C SER A 165 1.30 -12.06 -26.11
N PHE A 166 2.52 -11.54 -26.21
CA PHE A 166 3.59 -11.84 -25.25
C PHE A 166 3.25 -11.34 -23.84
N TYR A 167 2.79 -10.10 -23.72
CA TYR A 167 2.37 -9.50 -22.47
C TYR A 167 1.31 -10.35 -21.76
N LYS A 168 0.28 -10.82 -22.49
CA LYS A 168 -0.72 -11.75 -21.95
C LYS A 168 -0.10 -13.05 -21.44
N LYS A 169 0.90 -13.61 -22.12
CA LYS A 169 1.56 -14.84 -21.63
C LYS A 169 2.39 -14.56 -20.36
N ALA A 170 3.15 -13.48 -20.35
CA ALA A 170 3.93 -13.06 -19.18
C ALA A 170 3.02 -12.79 -17.97
N PHE A 171 1.86 -12.16 -18.19
CA PHE A 171 0.91 -11.84 -17.13
C PHE A 171 0.29 -13.11 -16.54
N PHE A 172 0.00 -14.11 -17.38
CA PHE A 172 -0.48 -15.41 -16.91
C PHE A 172 0.55 -16.12 -16.01
N ILE A 173 1.83 -16.08 -16.41
CA ILE A 173 2.94 -16.64 -15.62
C ILE A 173 3.01 -15.91 -14.27
N LEU A 174 2.96 -14.58 -14.27
CA LEU A 174 2.96 -13.77 -13.07
C LEU A 174 1.82 -14.15 -12.11
N ILE A 175 0.59 -14.26 -12.61
CA ILE A 175 -0.59 -14.67 -11.81
C ILE A 175 -0.34 -16.05 -11.18
N THR A 176 0.11 -17.00 -11.99
CA THR A 176 0.29 -18.39 -11.55
C THR A 176 1.40 -18.49 -10.51
N VAL A 177 2.56 -17.88 -10.77
CA VAL A 177 3.68 -17.85 -9.82
C VAL A 177 3.26 -17.18 -8.52
N THR A 178 2.65 -15.99 -8.56
CA THR A 178 2.19 -15.29 -7.35
C THR A 178 1.23 -16.15 -6.54
N SER A 179 0.24 -16.76 -7.21
CA SER A 179 -0.81 -17.53 -6.52
C SER A 179 -0.26 -18.82 -5.88
N LEU A 180 0.70 -19.48 -6.53
CA LEU A 180 1.36 -20.67 -6.00
C LEU A 180 2.30 -20.34 -4.85
N LEU A 181 3.07 -19.25 -4.97
CA LEU A 181 3.95 -18.79 -3.89
C LEU A 181 3.14 -18.34 -2.66
N ALA A 182 2.01 -17.63 -2.87
CA ALA A 182 1.14 -17.23 -1.78
C ALA A 182 0.56 -18.45 -1.04
N LEU A 183 0.10 -19.46 -1.79
CA LEU A 183 -0.37 -20.72 -1.23
C LEU A 183 0.73 -21.46 -0.45
N PHE A 184 1.97 -21.44 -0.97
CA PHE A 184 3.12 -22.02 -0.29
C PHE A 184 3.38 -21.34 1.06
N GLU A 185 3.49 -20.01 1.10
CA GLU A 185 3.68 -19.26 2.36
C GLU A 185 2.54 -19.51 3.35
N TYR A 186 1.30 -19.57 2.84
CA TYR A 186 0.13 -19.79 3.67
C TYR A 186 0.11 -21.17 4.33
N ILE A 187 0.65 -22.20 3.66
CA ILE A 187 0.61 -23.58 4.14
C ILE A 187 1.85 -23.96 4.94
N TYR A 188 3.02 -23.44 4.56
CA TYR A 188 4.30 -23.90 5.05
C TYR A 188 5.03 -22.86 5.91
N SER A 189 5.70 -21.91 5.27
CA SER A 189 6.54 -20.89 5.92
C SER A 189 6.80 -19.75 4.92
N PRO A 190 7.00 -18.51 5.39
CA PRO A 190 7.38 -17.40 4.52
C PRO A 190 8.62 -17.75 3.68
N ILE A 191 8.60 -17.41 2.39
CA ILE A 191 9.63 -17.89 1.46
C ILE A 191 11.00 -17.36 1.86
N ILE A 192 11.10 -16.13 2.34
CA ILE A 192 12.38 -15.51 2.69
C ILE A 192 13.07 -16.19 3.88
N GLU A 193 12.34 -16.91 4.72
CA GLU A 193 12.86 -17.61 5.90
C GLU A 193 13.44 -18.99 5.52
N LEU A 194 13.27 -19.43 4.27
CA LEU A 194 13.82 -20.72 3.83
C LEU A 194 15.36 -20.70 3.90
N PRO A 195 16.02 -21.79 4.35
CA PRO A 195 17.46 -21.79 4.60
C PRO A 195 18.35 -21.43 3.42
N PHE A 196 17.91 -21.66 2.18
CA PHE A 196 18.68 -21.30 0.99
C PHE A 196 18.52 -19.82 0.60
N MET A 197 17.45 -19.15 1.05
CA MET A 197 17.17 -17.77 0.67
C MET A 197 18.17 -16.79 1.28
N LYS A 198 18.77 -17.09 2.44
CA LYS A 198 19.82 -16.26 3.04
C LYS A 198 20.99 -16.00 2.08
N TYR A 199 21.36 -16.99 1.26
CA TYR A 199 22.45 -16.86 0.27
C TYR A 199 22.05 -16.06 -0.98
N ILE A 200 20.75 -15.89 -1.22
CA ILE A 200 20.22 -15.13 -2.36
C ILE A 200 19.98 -13.68 -1.97
N ILE A 201 19.40 -13.46 -0.79
CA ILE A 201 18.95 -12.14 -0.34
C ILE A 201 20.04 -11.36 0.39
N SER A 202 21.18 -11.96 0.72
CA SER A 202 22.21 -11.32 1.52
C SER A 202 23.61 -11.55 0.95
N PRO A 203 24.52 -10.56 0.99
CA PRO A 203 25.94 -10.80 0.77
C PRO A 203 26.57 -11.51 1.99
N GLU A 204 27.72 -12.16 1.79
CA GLU A 204 28.41 -12.96 2.82
C GLU A 204 28.61 -12.23 4.15
N LYS A 205 28.95 -10.94 4.11
CA LYS A 205 29.13 -10.09 5.31
C LYS A 205 27.87 -9.92 6.18
N TYR A 206 26.69 -10.26 5.68
CA TYR A 206 25.40 -10.11 6.36
C TYR A 206 24.65 -11.44 6.48
N TYR A 207 25.33 -12.59 6.38
CA TYR A 207 24.69 -13.89 6.59
C TYR A 207 24.16 -14.07 8.01
N ASP A 208 24.89 -13.60 9.02
CA ASP A 208 24.43 -13.67 10.42
C ASP A 208 23.16 -12.85 10.64
N ILE A 209 23.05 -11.69 9.98
CA ILE A 209 21.82 -10.88 10.00
C ILE A 209 20.69 -11.65 9.31
N ALA A 210 20.96 -12.22 8.14
CA ALA A 210 19.97 -12.95 7.34
C ALA A 210 19.41 -14.21 8.05
N GLU A 211 20.23 -14.90 8.84
CA GLU A 211 19.80 -16.09 9.62
C GLU A 211 18.79 -15.74 10.72
N ASN A 212 18.83 -14.52 11.23
CA ASN A 212 17.97 -14.05 12.31
C ASN A 212 16.74 -13.28 11.79
N ILE A 213 16.52 -13.24 10.46
CA ILE A 213 15.32 -12.60 9.88
C ILE A 213 14.12 -13.49 10.17
N HIS A 214 13.23 -12.99 11.01
CA HIS A 214 11.89 -13.53 11.21
C HIS A 214 10.87 -12.49 10.75
N ILE A 215 9.97 -12.89 9.86
CA ILE A 215 8.85 -12.04 9.49
C ILE A 215 7.86 -12.02 10.64
N SER A 216 7.56 -10.82 11.14
CA SER A 216 6.61 -10.58 12.24
C SER A 216 5.15 -10.92 11.93
N ASN A 217 4.85 -11.44 10.73
CA ASN A 217 3.48 -11.70 10.30
C ASN A 217 2.94 -12.97 10.98
N GLY A 218 1.63 -12.99 11.22
CA GLY A 218 0.99 -14.15 11.83
C GLY A 218 1.17 -15.40 10.99
N PHE A 219 1.33 -16.56 11.67
CA PHE A 219 1.19 -17.86 11.02
C PHE A 219 -0.17 -17.89 10.28
N ARG A 220 -0.17 -18.24 8.98
CA ARG A 220 -1.32 -18.14 8.03
C ARG A 220 -1.62 -16.74 7.49
N GLU A 221 -0.61 -15.93 7.26
CA GLU A 221 -0.70 -14.69 6.47
C GLU A 221 0.38 -14.69 5.37
N SER A 222 -0.01 -14.46 4.11
CA SER A 222 0.89 -14.42 2.96
C SER A 222 1.26 -12.99 2.60
N VAL A 223 2.56 -12.71 2.55
CA VAL A 223 3.09 -11.37 2.25
C VAL A 223 4.05 -11.39 1.07
N LEU A 224 4.70 -12.53 0.81
CA LEU A 224 5.75 -12.69 -0.18
C LEU A 224 6.80 -11.58 -0.03
N MET A 225 7.34 -11.10 -1.14
CA MET A 225 8.34 -10.04 -1.16
C MET A 225 7.71 -8.64 -1.26
N PHE A 226 6.41 -8.48 -0.94
CA PHE A 226 5.67 -7.23 -1.07
C PHE A 226 5.79 -6.29 0.13
N TYR A 227 6.74 -6.54 1.06
CA TYR A 227 6.99 -5.75 2.28
C TYR A 227 5.91 -5.89 3.36
N ASN A 228 4.63 -5.75 3.03
CA ASN A 228 3.54 -6.04 3.95
C ASN A 228 2.31 -6.64 3.25
N SER A 229 1.39 -7.14 4.06
CA SER A 229 0.21 -7.85 3.61
C SER A 229 -0.83 -6.98 2.89
N ASN A 230 -0.91 -5.69 3.24
CA ASN A 230 -1.74 -4.71 2.54
C ASN A 230 -1.26 -4.46 1.10
N TYR A 231 0.05 -4.44 0.86
CA TYR A 231 0.61 -4.28 -0.48
C TYR A 231 0.47 -5.57 -1.30
N MET A 232 0.66 -6.76 -0.69
CA MET A 232 0.36 -8.04 -1.34
C MET A 232 -1.11 -8.11 -1.77
N GLY A 233 -2.04 -7.80 -0.86
CA GLY A 233 -3.46 -7.74 -1.17
C GLY A 233 -3.77 -6.73 -2.28
N GLY A 234 -3.17 -5.53 -2.21
CA GLY A 234 -3.29 -4.50 -3.24
C GLY A 234 -2.81 -4.97 -4.60
N PHE A 235 -1.66 -5.64 -4.69
CA PHE A 235 -1.17 -6.27 -5.91
C PHE A 235 -2.16 -7.30 -6.46
N CYS A 236 -2.73 -8.13 -5.59
CA CYS A 236 -3.72 -9.13 -5.99
C CYS A 236 -5.00 -8.52 -6.61
N THR A 237 -5.39 -7.30 -6.23
CA THR A 237 -6.53 -6.60 -6.87
C THR A 237 -6.30 -6.33 -8.37
N VAL A 238 -5.04 -6.17 -8.81
CA VAL A 238 -4.76 -6.00 -10.25
C VAL A 238 -4.77 -7.34 -10.97
N ILE A 239 -4.18 -8.38 -10.37
CA ILE A 239 -3.97 -9.66 -11.06
C ILE A 239 -5.23 -10.54 -11.10
N PHE A 240 -6.12 -10.44 -10.10
CA PHE A 240 -7.34 -11.25 -10.00
C PHE A 240 -8.32 -10.99 -11.15
N PRO A 241 -8.69 -9.75 -11.50
CA PRO A 241 -9.52 -9.49 -12.66
C PRO A 241 -8.93 -10.06 -13.96
N VAL A 242 -7.60 -9.97 -14.11
CA VAL A 242 -6.89 -10.53 -15.27
C VAL A 242 -6.86 -12.06 -15.26
N SER A 243 -6.84 -12.72 -14.10
CA SER A 243 -6.97 -14.18 -14.01
C SER A 243 -8.34 -14.66 -14.51
N VAL A 244 -9.41 -13.91 -14.22
CA VAL A 244 -10.77 -14.21 -14.71
C VAL A 244 -10.83 -14.21 -16.24
N TYR A 245 -10.07 -13.33 -16.93
CA TYR A 245 -10.00 -13.33 -18.38
C TYR A 245 -9.61 -14.70 -18.95
N TYR A 246 -8.61 -15.38 -18.37
CA TYR A 246 -8.17 -16.68 -18.89
C TYR A 246 -9.25 -17.74 -18.68
N ALA A 247 -9.93 -17.74 -17.53
CA ALA A 247 -11.02 -18.67 -17.25
C ALA A 247 -12.20 -18.51 -18.23
N VAL A 248 -12.56 -17.27 -18.54
CA VAL A 248 -13.69 -16.94 -19.43
C VAL A 248 -13.32 -17.13 -20.90
N SER A 249 -12.08 -16.85 -21.29
CA SER A 249 -11.61 -16.91 -22.69
C SER A 249 -11.01 -18.27 -23.06
N ALA A 250 -11.22 -19.28 -22.24
CA ALA A 250 -10.67 -20.63 -22.45
C ALA A 250 -11.28 -21.31 -23.67
N GLU A 251 -10.43 -21.84 -24.55
CA GLU A 251 -10.85 -22.48 -25.81
C GLU A 251 -11.52 -23.85 -25.60
N ASN A 252 -11.21 -24.55 -24.50
CA ASN A 252 -11.73 -25.88 -24.21
C ASN A 252 -11.98 -26.08 -22.71
N ARG A 253 -12.74 -27.14 -22.38
CA ARG A 253 -13.15 -27.42 -20.99
C ARG A 253 -11.98 -27.68 -20.02
N VAL A 254 -10.91 -28.32 -20.49
CA VAL A 254 -9.74 -28.60 -19.64
C VAL A 254 -9.01 -27.31 -19.28
N LYS A 255 -8.73 -26.46 -20.28
CA LYS A 255 -8.16 -25.13 -20.07
C LYS A 255 -9.07 -24.28 -19.18
N GLN A 256 -10.38 -24.35 -19.36
CA GLN A 256 -11.35 -23.65 -18.52
C GLN A 256 -11.24 -24.06 -17.06
N ILE A 257 -11.17 -25.35 -16.76
CA ILE A 257 -11.00 -25.85 -15.39
C ILE A 257 -9.67 -25.36 -14.80
N LEU A 258 -8.56 -25.52 -15.53
CA LEU A 258 -7.23 -25.09 -15.06
C LEU A 258 -7.15 -23.59 -14.82
N PHE A 259 -7.67 -22.77 -15.75
CA PHE A 259 -7.69 -21.32 -15.59
C PHE A 259 -8.68 -20.85 -14.52
N SER A 260 -9.78 -21.57 -14.29
CA SER A 260 -10.69 -21.30 -13.16
C SER A 260 -10.02 -21.59 -11.83
N LEU A 261 -9.22 -22.66 -11.75
CA LEU A 261 -8.40 -22.96 -10.58
C LEU A 261 -7.38 -21.84 -10.31
N VAL A 262 -6.62 -21.43 -11.32
CA VAL A 262 -5.66 -20.31 -11.18
C VAL A 262 -6.38 -19.02 -10.77
N SER A 263 -7.55 -18.74 -11.34
CA SER A 263 -8.33 -17.55 -10.96
C SER A 263 -8.85 -17.62 -9.53
N PHE A 264 -9.23 -18.82 -9.06
CA PHE A 264 -9.60 -19.00 -7.67
C PHE A 264 -8.40 -18.84 -6.74
N LEU A 265 -7.24 -19.42 -7.06
CA LEU A 265 -6.03 -19.25 -6.26
C LEU A 265 -5.58 -17.78 -6.20
N SER A 266 -5.75 -17.04 -7.29
CA SER A 266 -5.52 -15.59 -7.30
C SER A 266 -6.47 -14.84 -6.37
N PHE A 267 -7.76 -15.20 -6.32
CA PHE A 267 -8.71 -14.63 -5.36
C PHE A 267 -8.40 -15.06 -3.93
N ALA A 268 -8.07 -16.33 -3.73
CA ALA A 268 -7.66 -16.87 -2.44
C ALA A 268 -6.42 -16.14 -1.91
N SER A 269 -5.51 -15.69 -2.77
CA SER A 269 -4.34 -14.89 -2.38
C SER A 269 -4.73 -13.57 -1.71
N VAL A 270 -5.87 -12.96 -2.09
CA VAL A 270 -6.42 -11.79 -1.39
C VAL A 270 -6.83 -12.15 0.04
N ILE A 271 -7.50 -13.30 0.23
CA ILE A 271 -7.91 -13.78 1.56
C ILE A 271 -6.67 -14.14 2.40
N MET A 272 -5.69 -14.83 1.80
CA MET A 272 -4.45 -15.23 2.45
C MET A 272 -3.59 -14.03 2.85
N SER A 273 -3.72 -12.88 2.16
CA SER A 273 -3.07 -11.62 2.56
C SER A 273 -3.69 -10.95 3.79
N ASN A 274 -4.83 -11.42 4.31
CA ASN A 274 -5.48 -10.83 5.50
C ASN A 274 -5.84 -9.31 5.35
N SER A 275 -5.74 -8.74 4.15
CA SER A 275 -6.03 -7.33 3.88
C SER A 275 -7.52 -7.13 3.58
N THR A 276 -8.26 -6.62 4.57
CA THR A 276 -9.72 -6.41 4.47
C THR A 276 -10.11 -5.46 3.35
N ALA A 277 -9.35 -4.38 3.15
CA ALA A 277 -9.54 -3.44 2.05
C ALA A 277 -9.47 -4.15 0.69
N SER A 278 -8.41 -4.94 0.48
CA SER A 278 -8.19 -5.68 -0.76
C SER A 278 -9.29 -6.73 -1.00
N PHE A 279 -9.79 -7.35 0.08
CA PHE A 279 -10.92 -8.29 0.02
C PHE A 279 -12.19 -7.62 -0.52
N TYR A 280 -12.60 -6.48 0.06
CA TYR A 280 -13.81 -5.78 -0.41
C TYR A 280 -13.68 -5.30 -1.85
N VAL A 281 -12.49 -4.83 -2.25
CA VAL A 281 -12.21 -4.46 -3.64
C VAL A 281 -12.33 -5.68 -4.57
N ALA A 282 -11.70 -6.80 -4.25
CA ALA A 282 -11.78 -8.02 -5.07
C ALA A 282 -13.21 -8.56 -5.21
N VAL A 283 -14.03 -8.49 -4.14
CA VAL A 283 -15.46 -8.83 -4.21
C VAL A 283 -16.21 -7.89 -5.14
N ALA A 284 -15.98 -6.57 -5.04
CA ALA A 284 -16.59 -5.59 -5.93
C ALA A 284 -16.19 -5.82 -7.40
N GLU A 285 -14.91 -6.12 -7.66
CA GLU A 285 -14.40 -6.47 -9.00
C GLU A 285 -15.08 -7.71 -9.55
N ALA A 286 -15.22 -8.77 -8.75
CA ALA A 286 -15.90 -9.99 -9.14
C ALA A 286 -17.36 -9.70 -9.54
N LEU A 287 -18.08 -8.93 -8.74
CA LEU A 287 -19.47 -8.53 -9.04
C LEU A 287 -19.55 -7.69 -10.32
N ILE A 288 -18.66 -6.71 -10.50
CA ILE A 288 -18.60 -5.87 -11.70
C ILE A 288 -18.33 -6.71 -12.95
N LEU A 289 -17.37 -7.63 -12.89
CA LEU A 289 -17.05 -8.52 -14.03
C LEU A 289 -18.21 -9.47 -14.35
N ILE A 290 -18.88 -10.03 -13.33
CA ILE A 290 -20.08 -10.85 -13.52
C ILE A 290 -21.17 -10.05 -14.24
N ILE A 291 -21.44 -8.82 -13.81
CA ILE A 291 -22.44 -7.94 -14.44
C ILE A 291 -22.04 -7.64 -15.89
N ILE A 292 -20.81 -7.19 -16.12
CA ILE A 292 -20.32 -6.86 -17.47
C ILE A 292 -20.42 -8.08 -18.39
N PHE A 293 -19.90 -9.24 -17.98
CA PHE A 293 -19.88 -10.42 -18.84
C PHE A 293 -21.26 -11.04 -19.05
N SER A 294 -22.18 -10.88 -18.10
CA SER A 294 -23.59 -11.26 -18.27
C SER A 294 -24.29 -10.38 -19.28
N VAL A 295 -24.16 -9.05 -19.16
CA VAL A 295 -24.72 -8.08 -20.11
C VAL A 295 -24.16 -8.28 -21.52
N LYS A 296 -22.86 -8.62 -21.62
CA LYS A 296 -22.19 -8.86 -22.91
C LYS A 296 -22.36 -10.30 -23.42
N LYS A 297 -23.08 -11.17 -22.70
CA LYS A 297 -23.35 -12.57 -23.06
C LYS A 297 -22.06 -13.34 -23.38
N VAL A 298 -21.01 -13.10 -22.60
CA VAL A 298 -19.72 -13.79 -22.71
C VAL A 298 -19.74 -15.08 -21.87
N LEU A 299 -20.47 -15.08 -20.74
CA LEU A 299 -20.60 -16.24 -19.86
C LEU A 299 -21.65 -17.22 -20.37
N SER A 300 -21.32 -18.52 -20.37
CA SER A 300 -22.30 -19.59 -20.53
C SER A 300 -22.68 -20.17 -19.16
N PHE A 301 -23.93 -20.64 -19.01
CA PHE A 301 -24.37 -21.27 -17.76
C PHE A 301 -23.51 -22.48 -17.38
N LYS A 302 -23.10 -23.29 -18.37
CA LYS A 302 -22.26 -24.48 -18.16
C LYS A 302 -20.85 -24.13 -17.67
N SER A 303 -20.24 -23.08 -18.22
CA SER A 303 -18.93 -22.59 -17.76
C SER A 303 -18.98 -22.00 -16.36
N LEU A 304 -20.10 -21.35 -16.01
CA LEU A 304 -20.29 -20.80 -14.68
C LEU A 304 -20.42 -21.93 -13.65
N LEU A 305 -21.21 -22.97 -13.96
CA LEU A 305 -21.37 -24.13 -13.09
C LEU A 305 -20.05 -24.90 -12.89
N SER A 306 -19.29 -25.15 -13.96
CA SER A 306 -17.99 -25.85 -13.84
C SER A 306 -16.96 -25.02 -13.08
N GLY A 307 -16.89 -23.71 -13.32
CA GLY A 307 -16.02 -22.79 -12.59
C GLY A 307 -16.36 -22.75 -11.10
N SER A 308 -17.65 -22.62 -10.76
CA SER A 308 -18.11 -22.62 -9.36
C SER A 308 -17.80 -23.93 -8.63
N ALA A 309 -17.93 -25.08 -9.30
CA ALA A 309 -17.57 -26.36 -8.71
C ALA A 309 -16.07 -26.43 -8.36
N VAL A 310 -15.19 -25.98 -9.27
CA VAL A 310 -13.74 -25.91 -9.03
C VAL A 310 -13.41 -24.99 -7.85
N ILE A 311 -14.07 -23.84 -7.77
CA ILE A 311 -13.93 -22.89 -6.66
C ILE A 311 -14.28 -23.55 -5.33
N VAL A 312 -15.45 -24.17 -5.22
CA VAL A 312 -15.92 -24.80 -3.97
C VAL A 312 -14.98 -25.92 -3.53
N VAL A 313 -14.60 -26.82 -4.45
CA VAL A 313 -13.69 -27.93 -4.14
C VAL A 313 -12.33 -27.41 -3.68
N THR A 314 -11.77 -26.43 -4.37
CA THR A 314 -10.45 -25.87 -4.02
C THR A 314 -10.50 -25.12 -2.69
N ALA A 315 -11.57 -24.36 -2.43
CA ALA A 315 -11.78 -23.68 -1.15
C ALA A 315 -11.82 -24.66 0.03
N LEU A 316 -12.53 -25.79 -0.14
CA LEU A 316 -12.60 -26.85 0.88
C LEU A 316 -11.22 -27.49 1.10
N ILE A 317 -10.47 -27.79 0.03
CA ILE A 317 -9.11 -28.35 0.13
C ILE A 317 -8.19 -27.40 0.92
N ILE A 318 -8.17 -26.11 0.58
CA ILE A 318 -7.35 -25.12 1.29
C ILE A 318 -7.82 -24.97 2.74
N ASN A 319 -9.12 -24.95 2.98
CA ASN A 319 -9.67 -24.82 4.32
C ASN A 319 -9.28 -26.00 5.22
N PHE A 320 -9.50 -27.24 4.78
CA PHE A 320 -9.11 -28.41 5.57
C PHE A 320 -7.59 -28.56 5.66
N GLY A 321 -6.84 -28.29 4.58
CA GLY A 321 -5.38 -28.31 4.57
C GLY A 321 -4.73 -27.24 5.45
N SER A 322 -5.45 -26.17 5.78
CA SER A 322 -5.01 -25.12 6.70
C SER A 322 -5.55 -25.28 8.13
N GLY A 323 -6.22 -26.38 8.47
CA GLY A 323 -6.81 -26.56 9.80
C GLY A 323 -8.00 -25.64 10.08
N ASN A 324 -8.77 -25.29 9.04
CA ASN A 324 -9.89 -24.34 9.03
C ASN A 324 -9.52 -22.85 9.14
N GLU A 325 -8.24 -22.49 9.13
CA GLU A 325 -7.80 -21.10 9.22
C GLU A 325 -8.23 -20.27 8.00
N PHE A 326 -8.29 -20.86 6.81
CA PHE A 326 -8.78 -20.16 5.61
C PHE A 326 -10.24 -19.68 5.78
N GLY A 327 -11.12 -20.53 6.32
CA GLY A 327 -12.51 -20.16 6.61
C GLY A 327 -12.61 -19.07 7.68
N LYS A 328 -11.77 -19.13 8.73
CA LYS A 328 -11.70 -18.08 9.75
C LYS A 328 -11.24 -16.75 9.17
N ASN A 329 -10.18 -16.74 8.36
CA ASN A 329 -9.67 -15.55 7.68
C ASN A 329 -10.68 -14.95 6.71
N PHE A 330 -11.44 -15.80 6.00
CA PHE A 330 -12.55 -15.37 5.16
C PHE A 330 -13.65 -14.67 5.98
N ILE A 331 -14.09 -15.28 7.09
CA ILE A 331 -15.11 -14.69 7.97
C ILE A 331 -14.59 -13.38 8.57
N LYS A 332 -13.35 -13.35 9.09
CA LYS A 332 -12.69 -12.16 9.64
C LYS A 332 -12.65 -11.01 8.63
N SER A 333 -12.33 -11.32 7.37
CA SER A 333 -12.30 -10.33 6.29
C SER A 333 -13.69 -9.82 5.95
N LEU A 334 -14.70 -10.70 5.97
CA LEU A 334 -16.09 -10.36 5.69
C LEU A 334 -16.72 -9.47 6.77
N THR A 335 -16.47 -9.79 8.04
CA THR A 335 -17.01 -9.07 9.22
C THR A 335 -16.15 -7.88 9.64
N ASN A 336 -14.98 -7.72 9.03
CA ASN A 336 -13.95 -6.75 9.43
C ASN A 336 -13.54 -6.86 10.92
N SER A 337 -13.63 -8.06 11.50
CA SER A 337 -13.37 -8.31 12.93
C SER A 337 -11.90 -8.23 13.33
N GLY A 338 -10.99 -7.97 12.38
CA GLY A 338 -9.58 -7.67 12.64
C GLY A 338 -9.30 -6.21 13.01
N THR A 339 -10.28 -5.31 12.89
CA THR A 339 -10.13 -3.91 13.28
C THR A 339 -10.15 -3.79 14.81
N TYR A 340 -9.24 -2.99 15.38
CA TYR A 340 -9.28 -2.69 16.82
C TYR A 340 -10.64 -2.10 17.20
N GLN A 341 -11.29 -2.73 18.16
CA GLN A 341 -12.45 -2.20 18.87
C GLN A 341 -12.06 -2.11 20.34
N SER A 342 -12.19 -0.93 20.93
CA SER A 342 -12.03 -0.74 22.36
C SER A 342 -13.02 -1.66 23.09
N THR A 343 -12.55 -2.45 24.05
CA THR A 343 -13.43 -3.23 24.91
C THR A 343 -14.19 -2.30 25.87
N GLU A 344 -15.31 -2.77 26.42
CA GLU A 344 -16.10 -1.97 27.39
C GLU A 344 -15.30 -1.62 28.66
N SER A 345 -14.20 -2.31 28.94
CA SER A 345 -13.38 -2.17 30.14
C SER A 345 -12.20 -1.20 30.03
N VAL A 346 -12.04 -0.50 28.89
CA VAL A 346 -10.92 0.43 28.69
C VAL A 346 -11.25 1.80 29.28
N PHE A 347 -10.28 2.43 29.95
CA PHE A 347 -10.41 3.83 30.36
C PHE A 347 -10.27 4.72 29.12
N ASN A 348 -11.41 5.22 28.61
CA ASN A 348 -11.46 6.05 27.41
C ASN A 348 -10.72 7.38 27.60
N LEU A 349 -9.42 7.37 27.28
CA LEU A 349 -8.52 8.49 27.48
C LEU A 349 -8.78 9.57 26.42
N ASN A 350 -9.15 10.77 26.86
CA ASN A 350 -9.28 11.94 26.01
C ASN A 350 -8.05 12.85 26.07
N GLU A 351 -7.47 12.97 27.26
CA GLU A 351 -6.36 13.89 27.51
C GLU A 351 -5.43 13.28 28.56
N ILE A 352 -4.14 13.44 28.32
CA ILE A 352 -3.07 13.07 29.25
C ILE A 352 -2.06 14.21 29.28
N GLU A 353 -1.66 14.59 30.49
CA GLU A 353 -0.83 15.76 30.73
C GLU A 353 0.18 15.48 31.84
N ILE A 354 1.34 16.12 31.75
CA ILE A 354 2.33 16.14 32.82
C ILE A 354 2.26 17.51 33.49
N SER A 355 2.15 17.52 34.82
CA SER A 355 2.14 18.75 35.62
C SER A 355 3.05 18.56 36.83
N GLY A 356 4.27 19.08 36.72
CA GLY A 356 5.31 18.92 37.74
C GLY A 356 5.69 17.45 37.93
N ASN A 357 5.42 16.90 39.12
CA ASN A 357 5.64 15.48 39.44
C ASN A 357 4.38 14.61 39.27
N SER A 358 3.35 15.13 38.59
CA SER A 358 2.07 14.45 38.44
C SER A 358 1.76 14.13 36.98
N VAL A 359 1.19 12.95 36.75
CA VAL A 359 0.53 12.57 35.49
C VAL A 359 -0.97 12.73 35.68
N ILE A 360 -1.62 13.51 34.82
CA ILE A 360 -3.05 13.76 34.85
C ILE A 360 -3.69 13.04 33.66
N ILE A 361 -4.65 12.16 33.91
CA ILE A 361 -5.44 11.46 32.89
C ILE A 361 -6.91 11.89 32.97
N LYS A 362 -7.52 12.17 31.83
CA LYS A 362 -8.91 12.64 31.74
C LYS A 362 -9.69 11.83 30.72
N SER A 363 -10.88 11.38 31.12
CA SER A 363 -11.93 10.86 30.24
C SER A 363 -13.03 11.92 30.08
N ASN A 364 -14.19 11.55 29.50
CA ASN A 364 -15.35 12.44 29.48
C ASN A 364 -15.98 12.62 30.87
N GLU A 365 -15.77 11.67 31.78
CA GLU A 365 -16.54 11.53 33.03
C GLU A 365 -15.66 11.58 34.28
N SER A 366 -14.36 11.30 34.13
CA SER A 366 -13.43 11.14 35.26
C SER A 366 -12.08 11.80 34.97
N GLU A 367 -11.48 12.37 36.01
CA GLU A 367 -10.13 12.91 35.98
C GLU A 367 -9.32 12.36 37.16
N TYR A 368 -8.13 11.82 36.87
CA TYR A 368 -7.22 11.29 37.88
C TYR A 368 -5.87 12.00 37.83
N ILE A 369 -5.34 12.29 39.01
CA ILE A 369 -4.02 12.87 39.23
C ILE A 369 -3.17 11.80 39.91
N ILE A 370 -2.12 11.34 39.23
CA ILE A 370 -1.15 10.37 39.71
C ILE A 370 0.11 11.13 40.09
N LYS A 371 0.37 11.29 41.38
CA LYS A 371 1.59 11.93 41.89
C LYS A 371 2.69 10.88 42.01
N LEU A 372 3.85 11.16 41.43
CA LEU A 372 5.01 10.27 41.44
C LEU A 372 6.06 10.74 42.44
N PRO A 373 6.78 9.81 43.08
CA PRO A 373 7.77 10.14 44.09
C PRO A 373 9.06 10.63 43.45
N VAL A 374 9.31 11.94 43.48
CA VAL A 374 10.55 12.54 42.94
C VAL A 374 11.63 12.66 44.01
N ASN A 375 11.23 12.66 45.29
CA ASN A 375 12.11 12.70 46.45
C ASN A 375 12.05 11.38 47.23
N GLU A 376 13.12 11.03 47.96
CA GLU A 376 13.27 9.75 48.70
C GLU A 376 12.14 9.43 49.70
N ASN A 377 11.41 10.44 50.18
CA ASN A 377 10.34 10.29 51.18
C ASN A 377 8.92 10.34 50.58
N GLU A 378 8.79 10.52 49.27
CA GLU A 378 7.50 10.55 48.60
C GLU A 378 7.08 9.14 48.22
N VAL A 379 5.77 8.91 48.15
CA VAL A 379 5.18 7.67 47.64
C VAL A 379 4.25 7.99 46.49
N MET A 380 4.08 7.05 45.56
CA MET A 380 3.11 7.19 44.50
C MET A 380 1.70 7.30 45.10
N THR A 381 0.88 8.22 44.59
CA THR A 381 -0.52 8.35 45.00
C THR A 381 -1.42 8.63 43.80
N ILE A 382 -2.66 8.16 43.87
CA ILE A 382 -3.71 8.50 42.90
C ILE A 382 -4.87 9.18 43.62
N SER A 383 -5.36 10.28 43.04
CA SER A 383 -6.56 10.99 43.50
C SER A 383 -7.44 11.34 42.32
N GLY A 384 -8.76 11.17 42.46
CA GLY A 384 -9.73 11.71 41.50
C GLY A 384 -9.95 13.21 41.73
N ALA A 385 -10.26 13.96 40.68
CA ALA A 385 -10.73 15.34 40.79
C ALA A 385 -12.14 15.40 41.40
N ASP A 386 -12.62 16.60 41.74
CA ASP A 386 -13.94 16.81 42.36
C ASP A 386 -15.06 16.10 41.58
N GLY A 387 -15.77 15.19 42.25
CA GLY A 387 -16.85 14.38 41.67
C GLY A 387 -16.43 13.06 41.03
N THR A 388 -15.13 12.78 40.89
CA THR A 388 -14.63 11.49 40.38
C THR A 388 -14.68 10.43 41.46
N MET A 389 -15.40 9.33 41.20
CA MET A 389 -15.62 8.23 42.14
C MET A 389 -14.90 6.96 41.65
N PHE A 390 -14.15 6.31 42.54
CA PHE A 390 -13.41 5.08 42.22
C PHE A 390 -13.33 4.13 43.41
N GLU A 391 -13.19 2.83 43.12
CA GLU A 391 -12.93 1.79 44.10
C GLU A 391 -11.42 1.47 44.13
N LYS A 392 -10.79 1.51 45.30
CA LYS A 392 -9.40 1.06 45.45
C LYS A 392 -9.36 -0.46 45.54
N LYS A 393 -8.64 -1.11 44.61
CA LYS A 393 -8.41 -2.56 44.60
C LYS A 393 -7.10 -2.93 45.31
N GLN A 394 -6.03 -2.21 45.01
CA GLN A 394 -4.70 -2.40 45.59
C GLN A 394 -4.00 -1.06 45.73
N SER A 395 -3.21 -0.90 46.80
CA SER A 395 -2.39 0.28 47.04
C SER A 395 -1.22 -0.13 47.92
N ASP A 396 -0.15 -0.56 47.28
CA ASP A 396 1.20 -0.65 47.85
C ASP A 396 2.01 0.49 47.22
N GLY A 397 2.99 1.11 47.88
CA GLY A 397 3.63 2.36 47.41
C GLY A 397 4.20 2.32 45.98
N GLU A 398 4.41 1.12 45.44
CA GLU A 398 4.86 0.82 44.07
C GLU A 398 3.73 0.40 43.12
N ILE A 399 2.60 -0.13 43.60
CA ILE A 399 1.49 -0.61 42.77
C ILE A 399 0.16 -0.07 43.29
N ILE A 400 -0.52 0.69 42.44
CA ILE A 400 -1.86 1.21 42.71
C ILE A 400 -2.82 0.70 41.63
N SER A 401 -3.89 0.04 42.05
CA SER A 401 -4.96 -0.42 41.18
C SER A 401 -6.28 0.15 41.67
N ILE A 402 -6.99 0.85 40.77
CA ILE A 402 -8.32 1.39 41.02
C ILE A 402 -9.30 0.94 39.94
N LYS A 403 -10.59 0.94 40.28
CA LYS A 403 -11.67 0.79 39.33
C LYS A 403 -12.46 2.08 39.25
N ASP A 404 -12.50 2.66 38.06
CA ASP A 404 -13.32 3.83 37.76
C ASP A 404 -14.80 3.43 37.79
N ILE A 405 -15.62 4.12 38.60
CA ILE A 405 -17.03 3.76 38.76
C ILE A 405 -17.86 4.20 37.55
N ALA A 406 -17.50 5.29 36.88
CA ALA A 406 -18.27 5.88 35.78
C ALA A 406 -18.14 5.03 34.50
N SER A 407 -16.91 4.72 34.11
CA SER A 407 -16.59 3.92 32.92
C SER A 407 -16.50 2.42 33.21
N GLY A 408 -16.40 2.00 34.48
CA GLY A 408 -16.20 0.61 34.88
C GLY A 408 -14.79 0.07 34.57
N ALA A 409 -13.86 0.93 34.15
CA ALA A 409 -12.53 0.54 33.70
C ALA A 409 -11.57 0.33 34.88
N ASP A 410 -10.62 -0.59 34.70
CA ASP A 410 -9.52 -0.78 35.64
C ASP A 410 -8.34 0.09 35.22
N ILE A 411 -7.76 0.81 36.19
CA ILE A 411 -6.57 1.63 36.03
C ILE A 411 -5.50 1.07 36.96
N ASN A 412 -4.38 0.61 36.39
CA ASN A 412 -3.25 0.07 37.15
C ASN A 412 -2.01 0.93 36.90
N ALA A 413 -1.43 1.45 37.96
CA ALA A 413 -0.18 2.19 37.97
C ALA A 413 0.87 1.36 38.70
N CYS A 414 1.94 0.97 38.00
CA CYS A 414 3.06 0.22 38.56
C CYS A 414 4.35 1.04 38.40
N LEU A 415 4.97 1.41 39.51
CA LEU A 415 6.26 2.09 39.56
C LEU A 415 7.37 1.08 39.80
N SER A 416 8.24 0.89 38.81
CA SER A 416 9.37 -0.03 38.91
C SER A 416 10.61 0.62 38.31
N GLN A 417 11.73 0.59 39.06
CA GLN A 417 13.03 1.12 38.62
C GLN A 417 12.97 2.57 38.10
N GLY A 418 12.11 3.41 38.70
CA GLY A 418 11.93 4.80 38.29
C GLY A 418 11.07 5.00 37.04
N ILE A 419 10.38 3.96 36.55
CA ILE A 419 9.42 4.04 35.45
C ILE A 419 8.03 3.73 35.96
N LEU A 420 7.08 4.65 35.73
CA LEU A 420 5.66 4.39 35.89
C LEU A 420 5.15 3.72 34.61
N TYR A 421 4.63 2.50 34.76
CA TYR A 421 3.85 1.79 33.76
C TYR A 421 2.37 2.00 34.07
N LEU A 422 1.67 2.73 33.22
CA LEU A 422 0.25 3.02 33.37
C LEU A 422 -0.59 2.15 32.42
N ASP A 423 -1.26 1.15 32.97
CA ASP A 423 -2.23 0.31 32.25
C ASP A 423 -3.64 0.88 32.39
N LEU A 424 -4.23 1.21 31.25
CA LEU A 424 -5.58 1.77 31.10
C LEU A 424 -6.54 0.80 30.37
N GLY A 425 -6.14 -0.46 30.20
CA GLY A 425 -6.88 -1.49 29.46
C GLY A 425 -6.60 -1.52 27.95
N TYR A 426 -5.63 -0.75 27.47
CA TYR A 426 -5.17 -0.78 26.08
C TYR A 426 -4.18 -1.95 25.83
N LYS A 427 -3.66 -2.10 24.61
CA LYS A 427 -2.74 -3.21 24.27
C LYS A 427 -1.41 -3.14 25.02
N ASN A 428 -0.99 -1.94 25.38
CA ASN A 428 0.27 -1.64 26.04
C ASN A 428 0.06 -0.53 27.07
N THR A 429 1.00 -0.42 28.01
CA THR A 429 1.04 0.66 28.99
C THR A 429 1.47 1.97 28.34
N VAL A 430 1.11 3.07 29.00
CA VAL A 430 1.70 4.39 28.78
C VAL A 430 2.77 4.61 29.83
N ASP A 431 3.98 4.92 29.41
CA ASP A 431 5.14 4.85 30.28
C ASP A 431 5.70 6.25 30.58
N PHE A 432 6.12 6.46 31.83
CA PHE A 432 6.68 7.72 32.29
C PHE A 432 7.95 7.49 33.11
N ALA A 433 9.01 8.25 32.80
CA ALA A 433 10.24 8.25 33.58
C ALA A 433 10.14 9.25 34.74
N VAL A 434 10.45 8.80 35.95
CA VAL A 434 10.65 9.64 37.12
C VAL A 434 12.11 10.08 37.13
N THR A 435 12.34 11.37 36.93
CA THR A 435 13.69 11.96 36.86
C THR A 435 13.90 12.95 38.00
N THR A 436 15.15 13.34 38.24
CA THR A 436 15.49 14.40 39.20
C THR A 436 14.89 15.76 38.84
N SER A 437 14.54 15.97 37.57
CA SER A 437 13.88 17.18 37.07
C SER A 437 12.35 17.12 37.07
N GLY A 438 11.75 16.01 37.50
CA GLY A 438 10.32 15.76 37.44
C GLY A 438 9.97 14.55 36.57
N VAL A 439 8.72 14.48 36.12
CA VAL A 439 8.21 13.34 35.34
C VAL A 439 8.29 13.65 33.85
N LYS A 440 8.70 12.69 33.03
CA LYS A 440 8.73 12.80 31.56
C LYS A 440 7.99 11.62 30.94
N ALA A 441 7.25 11.84 29.86
CA ALA A 441 6.66 10.74 29.10
C ALA A 441 7.76 10.03 28.31
N ILE A 442 7.74 8.70 28.33
CA ILE A 442 8.60 7.87 27.48
C ILE A 442 7.82 7.61 26.20
N VAL A 443 8.34 8.10 25.08
CA VAL A 443 7.68 7.99 23.76
C VAL A 443 8.53 7.17 22.79
N GLN A 444 8.27 7.32 21.49
CA GLN A 444 8.99 6.58 20.45
C GLN A 444 10.49 6.73 20.60
N ASN A 445 11.22 5.66 20.27
CA ASN A 445 12.67 5.61 20.37
C ASN A 445 13.21 5.91 21.78
N ALA A 446 12.41 5.68 22.82
CA ALA A 446 12.70 5.98 24.23
C ALA A 446 13.04 7.47 24.50
N GLU A 447 12.59 8.38 23.62
CA GLU A 447 12.71 9.81 23.86
C GLU A 447 11.90 10.22 25.10
N LEU A 448 12.44 11.14 25.89
CA LEU A 448 11.79 11.69 27.08
C LEU A 448 11.26 13.09 26.78
N ILE A 449 9.94 13.26 26.83
CA ILE A 449 9.29 14.55 26.56
C ILE A 449 8.58 15.11 27.80
N ASP A 450 8.63 16.44 27.94
CA ASP A 450 7.99 17.17 29.05
C ASP A 450 6.52 17.52 28.76
N GLU A 451 6.19 17.75 27.49
CA GLU A 451 4.83 18.08 27.04
C GLU A 451 4.36 17.04 26.03
N ILE A 452 3.18 16.45 26.29
CA ILE A 452 2.58 15.45 25.41
C ILE A 452 1.83 16.18 24.28
N PRO A 453 2.25 16.01 23.01
CA PRO A 453 1.55 16.62 21.88
C PRO A 453 0.12 16.12 21.78
N LYS A 454 -0.77 16.95 21.21
CA LYS A 454 -2.18 16.60 21.03
C LYS A 454 -2.64 16.97 19.64
N SER A 455 -3.49 16.14 19.05
CA SER A 455 -4.20 16.47 17.83
C SER A 455 -5.03 17.74 18.01
N VAL A 456 -5.03 18.61 16.99
CA VAL A 456 -5.90 19.79 16.89
C VAL A 456 -7.40 19.39 16.90
N PHE A 457 -7.72 18.14 16.54
CA PHE A 457 -9.08 17.61 16.48
C PHE A 457 -9.50 16.83 17.72
N SER A 458 -8.61 16.65 18.71
CA SER A 458 -8.85 15.89 19.95
C SER A 458 -10.13 16.34 20.67
N LYS A 459 -10.37 17.66 20.76
CA LYS A 459 -11.53 18.26 21.43
C LYS A 459 -12.76 18.45 20.52
N THR A 460 -12.77 17.84 19.33
CA THR A 460 -13.87 17.97 18.36
C THR A 460 -14.63 16.65 18.18
N ASN A 461 -15.89 16.74 17.74
CA ASN A 461 -16.70 15.57 17.40
C ASN A 461 -16.11 14.74 16.24
N LEU A 462 -15.14 15.28 15.49
CA LEU A 462 -14.44 14.56 14.42
C LEU A 462 -13.55 13.43 14.96
N SER A 463 -13.20 13.45 16.26
CA SER A 463 -12.47 12.35 16.90
C SER A 463 -13.23 11.01 16.89
N SER A 464 -14.54 11.02 16.61
CA SER A 464 -15.34 9.82 16.36
C SER A 464 -14.90 9.03 15.13
N VAL A 465 -14.20 9.66 14.17
CA VAL A 465 -13.72 9.03 12.93
C VAL A 465 -12.34 8.38 13.12
N TYR A 466 -11.70 8.52 14.29
CA TYR A 466 -10.32 8.08 14.50
C TYR A 466 -10.08 6.61 14.19
N SER A 467 -10.99 5.71 14.59
CA SER A 467 -10.88 4.27 14.37
C SER A 467 -11.24 3.80 12.95
N VAL A 468 -11.79 4.67 12.10
CA VAL A 468 -12.23 4.31 10.74
C VAL A 468 -11.07 3.78 9.91
N ALA A 469 -11.36 2.75 9.11
CA ALA A 469 -10.40 2.07 8.23
C ALA A 469 -9.13 1.64 8.99
N THR A 470 -9.31 1.04 10.18
CA THR A 470 -8.22 0.52 11.03
C THR A 470 -7.31 1.66 11.51
N GLY A 471 -7.93 2.69 12.09
CA GLY A 471 -7.22 3.84 12.67
C GLY A 471 -6.69 4.86 11.65
N ARG A 472 -6.90 4.65 10.35
CA ARG A 472 -6.45 5.59 9.30
C ARG A 472 -7.21 6.91 9.32
N GLY A 473 -8.46 6.92 9.81
CA GLY A 473 -9.23 8.15 9.99
C GLY A 473 -8.53 9.18 10.89
N TYR A 474 -7.85 8.73 11.96
CA TYR A 474 -7.01 9.58 12.80
C TYR A 474 -5.87 10.21 12.00
N ILE A 475 -5.18 9.42 11.19
CA ILE A 475 -4.04 9.86 10.38
C ILE A 475 -4.50 10.87 9.32
N TRP A 476 -5.60 10.60 8.62
CA TRP A 476 -6.12 11.48 7.58
C TRP A 476 -6.53 12.83 8.13
N LEU A 477 -7.29 12.85 9.24
CA LEU A 477 -7.70 14.10 9.89
C LEU A 477 -6.48 14.91 10.30
N ASN A 478 -5.49 14.29 10.95
CA ASN A 478 -4.26 14.96 11.39
C ASN A 478 -3.28 15.30 10.26
N THR A 479 -3.51 14.80 9.05
CA THR A 479 -2.79 15.23 7.83
C THR A 479 -3.35 16.54 7.27
N LEU A 480 -4.64 16.85 7.48
CA LEU A 480 -5.29 18.04 6.91
C LEU A 480 -4.61 19.38 7.28
N PRO A 481 -4.14 19.60 8.52
CA PRO A 481 -3.40 20.82 8.86
C PRO A 481 -2.11 20.99 8.03
N ILE A 482 -1.42 19.90 7.73
CA ILE A 482 -0.18 19.90 6.94
C ILE A 482 -0.47 20.41 5.51
N LEU A 483 -1.59 19.97 4.92
CA LEU A 483 -1.99 20.32 3.55
C LEU A 483 -2.16 21.83 3.32
N LYS A 484 -2.46 22.61 4.36
CA LYS A 484 -2.54 24.08 4.26
C LYS A 484 -1.24 24.69 3.74
N SER A 485 -0.11 24.07 4.08
CA SER A 485 1.23 24.49 3.64
C SER A 485 1.70 23.80 2.36
N CYS A 486 0.89 22.89 1.79
CA CYS A 486 1.22 22.11 0.58
C CYS A 486 0.42 22.55 -0.66
N PHE A 487 -0.18 23.75 -0.65
CA PHE A 487 -1.09 24.18 -1.72
C PHE A 487 -0.43 24.22 -3.11
N LEU A 488 0.83 24.64 -3.20
CA LEU A 488 1.62 24.58 -4.44
C LEU A 488 2.77 23.58 -4.32
N ILE A 489 3.63 23.78 -3.32
CA ILE A 489 4.86 23.01 -3.11
C ILE A 489 4.61 22.09 -1.92
N GLY A 490 4.83 20.79 -2.10
CA GLY A 490 4.76 19.81 -1.03
C GLY A 490 5.99 19.87 -0.10
N LYS A 491 6.04 18.95 0.86
CA LYS A 491 7.13 18.83 1.84
C LYS A 491 8.35 18.06 1.33
N GLY A 492 8.29 17.52 0.12
CA GLY A 492 9.27 16.57 -0.42
C GLY A 492 8.94 15.14 -0.01
N ALA A 493 9.46 14.18 -0.78
CA ALA A 493 9.37 12.75 -0.45
C ALA A 493 10.07 12.44 0.88
N GLY A 494 9.61 11.42 1.62
CA GLY A 494 10.16 11.02 2.92
C GLY A 494 9.87 11.95 4.10
N ASN A 495 9.36 13.16 3.86
CA ASN A 495 9.30 14.20 4.90
C ASN A 495 8.03 14.17 5.76
N PHE A 496 7.00 13.43 5.37
CA PHE A 496 5.70 13.43 6.07
C PHE A 496 5.82 13.25 7.60
N PRO A 497 6.62 12.31 8.14
CA PRO A 497 6.67 12.05 9.58
C PRO A 497 7.20 13.22 10.40
N PHE A 498 8.01 14.07 9.78
CA PHE A 498 8.63 15.23 10.42
C PHE A 498 7.69 16.45 10.52
N TYR A 499 6.57 16.41 9.80
CA TYR A 499 5.51 17.42 9.87
C TYR A 499 4.24 16.91 10.54
N PHE A 500 4.08 15.59 10.66
CA PHE A 500 2.97 14.98 11.37
C PHE A 500 3.17 15.14 12.88
N VAL A 501 2.09 15.41 13.61
CA VAL A 501 2.13 15.48 15.08
C VAL A 501 2.28 14.07 15.63
N GLN A 502 3.52 13.71 15.98
CA GLN A 502 3.84 12.44 16.62
C GLN A 502 3.46 12.48 18.11
N ASN A 503 3.44 11.30 18.75
CA ASN A 503 3.30 11.16 20.20
C ASN A 503 2.00 11.73 20.81
N ASP A 504 0.93 11.89 20.03
CA ASP A 504 -0.43 12.10 20.56
C ASP A 504 -0.95 10.79 21.16
N ILE A 505 -0.59 10.56 22.42
CA ILE A 505 -0.88 9.33 23.17
C ILE A 505 -2.39 9.04 23.16
N ALA A 506 -3.23 10.01 23.52
CA ALA A 506 -4.68 9.81 23.59
C ALA A 506 -5.28 9.51 22.20
N GLY A 507 -4.86 10.26 21.17
CA GLY A 507 -5.30 10.04 19.79
C GLY A 507 -4.92 8.65 19.27
N LEU A 508 -3.68 8.22 19.50
CA LEU A 508 -3.17 6.91 19.08
C LEU A 508 -3.85 5.75 19.82
N LEU A 509 -4.05 5.86 21.13
CA LEU A 509 -4.77 4.85 21.90
C LEU A 509 -6.22 4.70 21.42
N LYS A 510 -6.91 5.81 21.14
CA LYS A 510 -8.27 5.78 20.58
C LYS A 510 -8.33 5.19 19.16
N ALA A 511 -7.29 5.42 18.35
CA ALA A 511 -7.26 4.97 16.96
C ALA A 511 -6.79 3.51 16.79
N GLN A 512 -5.77 3.09 17.55
CA GLN A 512 -5.00 1.85 17.33
C GLN A 512 -4.92 0.95 18.57
N GLY A 513 -5.32 1.46 19.74
CA GLY A 513 -5.20 0.76 21.01
C GLY A 513 -3.78 0.70 21.56
N THR A 514 -2.84 1.48 21.01
CA THR A 514 -1.45 1.59 21.48
C THR A 514 -0.90 2.97 21.12
N SER A 515 -0.03 3.52 21.98
CA SER A 515 0.74 4.75 21.71
C SER A 515 2.14 4.45 21.15
N HIS A 516 2.54 3.18 21.10
CA HIS A 516 3.84 2.72 20.61
C HIS A 516 3.86 2.55 19.08
N LEU A 517 3.37 3.56 18.36
CA LEU A 517 3.37 3.61 16.89
C LEU A 517 3.95 4.95 16.38
N VAL A 518 4.92 4.89 15.48
CA VAL A 518 5.34 6.04 14.66
C VAL A 518 4.41 6.15 13.45
N ILE A 519 3.85 7.33 13.22
CA ILE A 519 3.07 7.61 12.01
C ILE A 519 4.01 8.06 10.90
N ASP A 520 4.43 7.10 10.09
CA ASP A 520 5.46 7.26 9.07
C ASP A 520 4.90 7.69 7.68
N LYS A 521 3.59 7.53 7.48
CA LYS A 521 2.92 7.87 6.21
C LYS A 521 1.44 8.22 6.38
N PRO A 522 0.81 8.93 5.42
CA PRO A 522 -0.62 9.27 5.48
C PRO A 522 -1.54 8.07 5.32
N HIS A 523 -1.02 6.92 4.88
CA HIS A 523 -1.79 5.70 4.69
C HIS A 523 -2.97 5.87 3.72
N ASN A 524 -2.77 6.77 2.74
CA ASN A 524 -3.66 7.11 1.64
C ASN A 524 -2.80 7.72 0.54
N TRP A 525 -2.80 7.10 -0.64
CA TRP A 525 -1.93 7.47 -1.75
C TRP A 525 -2.17 8.93 -2.23
N TYR A 526 -3.42 9.38 -2.20
CA TYR A 526 -3.77 10.72 -2.65
C TYR A 526 -3.29 11.80 -1.68
N LEU A 527 -3.43 11.55 -0.37
CA LEU A 527 -2.85 12.41 0.66
C LEU A 527 -1.33 12.41 0.61
N GLN A 528 -0.71 11.25 0.35
CA GLN A 528 0.74 11.14 0.17
C GLN A 528 1.22 12.02 -0.99
N ILE A 529 0.61 11.94 -2.18
CA ILE A 529 0.98 12.82 -3.31
C ILE A 529 0.80 14.30 -2.93
N ALA A 530 -0.31 14.66 -2.28
CA ALA A 530 -0.58 16.05 -1.91
C ALA A 530 0.44 16.60 -0.91
N VAL A 531 0.83 15.80 0.10
CA VAL A 531 1.82 16.21 1.08
C VAL A 531 3.22 16.25 0.47
N THR A 532 3.65 15.21 -0.25
CA THR A 532 5.04 15.11 -0.72
C THR A 532 5.32 15.99 -1.95
N SER A 533 4.34 16.10 -2.85
CA SER A 533 4.51 16.74 -4.16
C SER A 533 3.61 17.96 -4.39
N GLY A 534 2.68 18.24 -3.48
CA GLY A 534 1.76 19.39 -3.57
C GLY A 534 0.43 19.07 -4.28
N ILE A 535 -0.57 19.92 -4.07
CA ILE A 535 -1.92 19.75 -4.65
C ILE A 535 -1.93 19.74 -6.20
N PRO A 536 -1.13 20.54 -6.93
CA PRO A 536 -1.11 20.49 -8.40
C PRO A 536 -0.67 19.12 -8.94
N ALA A 537 0.27 18.47 -8.25
CA ALA A 537 0.72 17.12 -8.55
C ALA A 537 -0.43 16.10 -8.39
N LEU A 538 -1.15 16.17 -7.26
CA LEU A 538 -2.34 15.34 -7.02
C LEU A 538 -3.40 15.55 -8.11
N LEU A 539 -3.73 16.81 -8.44
CA LEU A 539 -4.72 17.12 -9.47
C LEU A 539 -4.32 16.55 -10.84
N ALA A 540 -3.04 16.60 -11.20
CA ALA A 540 -2.54 16.00 -12.44
C ALA A 540 -2.75 14.48 -12.48
N VAL A 541 -2.48 13.78 -11.38
CA VAL A 541 -2.71 12.34 -11.25
C VAL A 541 -4.21 12.01 -11.28
N LEU A 542 -5.05 12.78 -10.59
CA LEU A 542 -6.51 12.60 -10.62
C LEU A 542 -7.09 12.83 -12.03
N ILE A 543 -6.59 13.81 -12.78
CA ILE A 543 -7.00 14.02 -14.18
C ILE A 543 -6.65 12.80 -15.03
N LEU A 544 -5.46 12.20 -14.86
CA LEU A 544 -5.09 10.94 -15.54
C LEU A 544 -6.08 9.83 -15.20
N PHE A 545 -6.40 9.64 -13.93
CA PHE A 545 -7.31 8.57 -13.48
C PHE A 545 -8.72 8.78 -14.03
N VAL A 546 -9.26 10.01 -13.97
CA VAL A 546 -10.58 10.34 -14.52
C VAL A 546 -10.63 10.10 -16.03
N LEU A 547 -9.59 10.49 -16.78
CA LEU A 547 -9.52 10.23 -18.22
C LEU A 547 -9.46 8.74 -18.54
N PHE A 548 -8.67 7.98 -17.79
CA PHE A 548 -8.58 6.54 -17.92
C PHE A 548 -9.92 5.86 -17.67
N VAL A 549 -10.58 6.17 -16.54
CA VAL A 549 -11.92 5.66 -16.20
C VAL A 549 -12.93 6.02 -17.28
N LYS A 550 -12.90 7.26 -17.78
CA LYS A 550 -13.76 7.70 -18.89
C LYS A 550 -13.53 6.90 -20.17
N TYR A 551 -12.28 6.58 -20.51
CA TYR A 551 -11.98 5.75 -21.68
C TYR A 551 -12.42 4.30 -21.48
N GLY A 552 -12.21 3.72 -20.28
CA GLY A 552 -12.66 2.37 -19.94
C GLY A 552 -14.18 2.21 -19.96
N ILE A 553 -14.92 3.11 -19.30
CA ILE A 553 -16.39 3.11 -19.33
C ILE A 553 -16.90 3.24 -20.76
N LYS A 554 -16.36 4.20 -21.54
CA LYS A 554 -16.75 4.35 -22.94
C LYS A 554 -16.45 3.09 -23.76
N PHE A 555 -15.34 2.40 -23.48
CA PHE A 555 -14.97 1.15 -24.14
C PHE A 555 -15.97 0.03 -23.81
N ILE A 556 -16.33 -0.14 -22.53
CA ILE A 556 -17.30 -1.14 -22.07
C ILE A 556 -18.70 -0.92 -22.68
N PHE A 557 -19.16 0.33 -22.78
CA PHE A 557 -20.51 0.67 -23.24
C PHE A 557 -20.63 0.99 -24.74
N SER A 558 -19.56 0.91 -25.51
CA SER A 558 -19.62 1.15 -26.96
C SER A 558 -20.53 0.13 -27.66
N LYS A 559 -21.37 0.59 -28.61
CA LYS A 559 -22.21 -0.28 -29.45
C LYS A 559 -21.42 -1.01 -30.55
N ASN A 560 -20.27 -0.44 -30.97
CA ASN A 560 -19.43 -0.95 -32.05
C ASN A 560 -18.28 -1.83 -31.57
N SER A 561 -18.09 -1.97 -30.27
CA SER A 561 -17.04 -2.82 -29.75
C SER A 561 -17.45 -4.27 -29.96
N GLU A 562 -16.69 -4.99 -30.78
CA GLU A 562 -16.68 -6.45 -30.82
C GLU A 562 -16.17 -6.98 -29.47
N LEU A 563 -16.99 -6.82 -28.42
CA LEU A 563 -16.71 -7.19 -27.03
C LEU A 563 -16.65 -8.69 -26.81
N LYS A 564 -16.63 -9.47 -27.90
CA LYS A 564 -16.42 -10.91 -27.93
C LYS A 564 -14.99 -11.30 -28.34
N ASN A 565 -14.14 -10.36 -28.76
CA ASN A 565 -12.74 -10.64 -29.00
C ASN A 565 -11.98 -10.77 -27.66
N ASN A 566 -11.11 -11.78 -27.56
CA ASN A 566 -10.21 -12.03 -26.42
C ASN A 566 -9.37 -10.80 -26.03
N ASP A 567 -9.03 -9.91 -26.97
CA ASP A 567 -8.34 -8.65 -26.65
C ASP A 567 -9.22 -7.70 -25.85
N SER A 568 -10.49 -7.56 -26.21
CA SER A 568 -11.44 -6.69 -25.50
C SER A 568 -11.70 -7.17 -24.08
N ILE A 569 -11.88 -8.49 -23.87
CA ILE A 569 -12.12 -9.08 -22.55
C ILE A 569 -10.89 -8.85 -21.66
N PHE A 570 -9.69 -9.08 -22.18
CA PHE A 570 -8.45 -8.84 -21.44
C PHE A 570 -8.33 -7.38 -21.00
N ILE A 571 -8.60 -6.44 -21.91
CA ILE A 571 -8.53 -5.00 -21.61
C ILE A 571 -9.54 -4.60 -20.54
N ILE A 572 -10.77 -5.16 -20.55
CA ILE A 572 -11.77 -4.93 -19.49
C ILE A 572 -11.28 -5.45 -18.16
N CYS A 573 -10.75 -6.67 -18.11
CA CYS A 573 -10.20 -7.25 -16.89
C CYS A 573 -9.04 -6.42 -16.33
N LEU A 574 -8.07 -6.04 -17.16
CA LEU A 574 -6.95 -5.18 -16.74
C LEU A 574 -7.45 -3.80 -16.27
N PHE A 575 -8.42 -3.22 -16.98
CA PHE A 575 -9.06 -1.96 -16.59
C PHE A 575 -9.72 -2.05 -15.21
N THR A 576 -10.49 -3.11 -14.96
CA THR A 576 -11.15 -3.36 -13.68
C THR A 576 -10.13 -3.45 -12.55
N GLY A 577 -9.06 -4.25 -12.70
CA GLY A 577 -8.03 -4.40 -11.66
C GLY A 577 -7.25 -3.12 -11.39
N LEU A 578 -6.95 -2.33 -12.42
CA LEU A 578 -6.31 -1.02 -12.23
C LEU A 578 -7.23 -0.02 -11.53
N CYS A 579 -8.54 -0.06 -11.76
CA CYS A 579 -9.50 0.75 -11.01
C CYS A 579 -9.62 0.28 -9.56
N GLY A 580 -9.60 -1.04 -9.32
CA GLY A 580 -9.54 -1.60 -7.97
C GLY A 580 -8.33 -1.11 -7.21
N PHE A 581 -7.14 -1.14 -7.81
CA PHE A 581 -5.92 -0.61 -7.19
C PHE A 581 -6.03 0.89 -6.84
N MET A 582 -6.62 1.71 -7.72
CA MET A 582 -6.89 3.12 -7.43
C MET A 582 -7.83 3.28 -6.21
N VAL A 583 -8.85 2.43 -6.08
CA VAL A 583 -9.77 2.44 -4.93
C VAL A 583 -9.05 1.98 -3.67
N THR A 584 -8.22 0.93 -3.75
CA THR A 584 -7.35 0.49 -2.64
C THR A 584 -6.44 1.62 -2.17
N GLY A 585 -5.97 2.50 -3.06
CA GLY A 585 -5.19 3.70 -2.73
C GLY A 585 -5.90 4.74 -1.85
N LEU A 586 -7.21 4.62 -1.61
CA LEU A 586 -7.90 5.45 -0.60
C LEU A 586 -7.54 5.04 0.83
N VAL A 587 -7.19 3.76 1.01
CA VAL A 587 -6.89 3.14 2.31
C VAL A 587 -5.53 2.46 2.31
N ASN A 588 -4.70 2.74 1.31
CA ASN A 588 -3.30 2.36 1.23
C ASN A 588 -2.53 3.51 0.57
N ASP A 589 -1.29 3.65 0.98
CA ASP A 589 -0.27 4.50 0.39
C ASP A 589 0.43 3.81 -0.79
N SER A 590 1.22 4.59 -1.53
CA SER A 590 2.09 4.07 -2.58
C SER A 590 3.36 3.49 -1.98
N ILE A 591 3.87 2.43 -2.60
CA ILE A 591 5.18 1.88 -2.25
C ILE A 591 5.84 1.21 -3.46
N VAL A 592 7.17 1.20 -3.48
CA VAL A 592 7.98 0.64 -4.57
C VAL A 592 7.70 -0.85 -4.82
N SER A 593 7.21 -1.59 -3.82
CA SER A 593 6.86 -3.01 -3.99
C SER A 593 5.74 -3.25 -5.02
N VAL A 594 4.83 -2.29 -5.24
CA VAL A 594 3.63 -2.49 -6.08
C VAL A 594 3.34 -1.36 -7.05
N SER A 595 3.68 -0.12 -6.70
CA SER A 595 3.44 1.06 -7.53
C SER A 595 4.11 1.01 -8.92
N PRO A 596 5.34 0.47 -9.10
CA PRO A 596 5.92 0.35 -10.44
C PRO A 596 5.09 -0.53 -11.37
N PHE A 597 4.59 -1.65 -10.82
CA PHE A 597 3.72 -2.57 -11.56
C PHE A 597 2.43 -1.86 -11.96
N PHE A 598 1.80 -1.13 -11.03
CA PHE A 598 0.64 -0.32 -11.36
C PHE A 598 0.94 0.69 -12.49
N TRP A 599 1.96 1.54 -12.35
CA TRP A 599 2.24 2.62 -13.31
C TRP A 599 2.56 2.10 -14.71
N PHE A 600 3.31 1.01 -14.82
CA PHE A 600 3.61 0.37 -16.10
C PHE A 600 2.35 -0.17 -16.78
N ASN A 601 1.56 -0.98 -16.07
CA ASN A 601 0.34 -1.56 -16.60
C ASN A 601 -0.74 -0.49 -16.88
N PHE A 602 -0.77 0.57 -16.08
CA PHE A 602 -1.60 1.75 -16.28
C PHE A 602 -1.27 2.43 -17.61
N GLY A 603 0.02 2.64 -17.92
CA GLY A 603 0.46 3.19 -19.20
C GLY A 603 -0.01 2.35 -20.41
N ILE A 604 0.16 1.03 -20.32
CA ILE A 604 -0.27 0.07 -21.36
C ILE A 604 -1.78 0.15 -21.58
N ALA A 605 -2.56 0.02 -20.50
CA ALA A 605 -4.02 0.01 -20.55
C ALA A 605 -4.56 1.36 -21.04
N PHE A 606 -3.96 2.47 -20.62
CA PHE A 606 -4.33 3.82 -21.07
C PHE A 606 -4.16 3.95 -22.58
N TYR A 607 -3.01 3.52 -23.13
CA TYR A 607 -2.79 3.53 -24.57
C TYR A 607 -3.86 2.70 -25.30
N TRP A 608 -4.08 1.45 -24.90
CA TRP A 608 -5.07 0.57 -25.53
C TRP A 608 -6.49 1.13 -25.51
N LEU A 609 -6.95 1.62 -24.36
CA LEU A 609 -8.29 2.21 -24.24
C LEU A 609 -8.45 3.49 -25.06
N SER A 610 -7.40 4.31 -25.16
CA SER A 610 -7.42 5.53 -25.96
C SER A 610 -7.32 5.28 -27.47
N SER A 611 -6.75 4.13 -27.91
CA SER A 611 -6.50 3.82 -29.32
C SER A 611 -7.67 3.17 -30.06
N ILE A 612 -8.56 2.47 -29.37
CA ILE A 612 -9.62 1.63 -29.98
C ILE A 612 -10.64 2.42 -30.83
N ARG A 613 -10.69 3.75 -30.72
CA ARG A 613 -11.53 4.59 -31.61
C ARG A 613 -11.20 4.47 -33.11
N ARG A 614 -10.03 3.94 -33.49
CA ARG A 614 -9.61 3.82 -34.91
C ARG A 614 -10.05 2.52 -35.59
N GLU A 615 -10.23 1.42 -34.87
CA GLU A 615 -10.57 0.13 -35.49
C GLU A 615 -12.05 0.06 -35.91
N CYS A 616 -12.96 0.67 -35.16
CA CYS A 616 -14.40 0.69 -35.51
C CYS A 616 -14.79 1.69 -36.62
N LYS A 617 -13.82 2.37 -37.25
CA LYS A 617 -14.05 3.35 -38.33
C LYS A 617 -13.35 2.98 -39.65
N LYS A 618 -12.69 1.83 -39.73
CA LYS A 618 -12.17 1.28 -40.98
C LYS A 618 -13.10 0.20 -41.51
#